data_AF-A0A1M5WDP6-F1
#
_entry.id   AF-A0A1M5WDP6-F1
#
_cell.length_a   1.000
_cell.length_b   1.000
_cell.length_c   1.000
_cell.angle_alpha   90.00
_cell.angle_beta   90.00
_cell.angle_gamma   90.00
#
_symmetry.space_group_name_H-M   'P 1'
#
loop_
_entity.id
_entity.type
_entity.pdbx_description
1 polymer ?
#
loop_
_entity_poly.entity_id
_entity_poly.type
_entity_poly.pdbx_seq_one_letter_code
_entity_poly.pdbx_strand_id
1 'polypeptide(L)'
;MIKLIEIVHDSFANIETSYIDEIKTFNIVTNFMDDNCKAYEIGIGAMLWVNDNSIMGELECIYPPIVQNDQCTLAKDIRSVTGIPKLKVIDNKADVYLQLSESGCIIWFKMESNINLQVNTNNAEFLFSDEQLAAIKIIS
;
A
#
# COMPACT_ATOMS: atom_id res chain seq x y z
N MET A 1 3.98 -11.76 0.45
CA MET A 1 4.67 -10.78 1.27
C MET A 1 5.31 -9.72 0.38
N ILE A 2 5.06 -8.46 0.71
CA ILE A 2 5.71 -7.29 0.13
C ILE A 2 6.67 -6.75 1.20
N LYS A 3 7.96 -6.62 0.87
CA LYS A 3 8.99 -6.16 1.81
C LYS A 3 9.54 -4.79 1.45
N LEU A 4 9.86 -4.00 2.46
CA LEU A 4 10.69 -2.82 2.32
C LEU A 4 12.14 -3.22 2.01
N ILE A 5 12.73 -2.63 0.98
CA ILE A 5 14.14 -2.77 0.63
C ILE A 5 14.92 -1.56 1.16
N GLU A 6 14.40 -0.38 0.89
CA GLU A 6 15.05 0.91 1.12
C GLU A 6 13.97 2.00 1.14
N ILE A 7 14.28 3.14 1.75
CA ILE A 7 13.46 4.35 1.67
C ILE A 7 14.26 5.41 0.92
N VAL A 8 13.69 5.92 -0.18
CA VAL A 8 14.23 7.09 -0.87
C VAL A 8 13.79 8.32 -0.10
N HIS A 9 14.70 8.87 0.71
CA HIS A 9 14.43 10.02 1.57
C HIS A 9 14.14 11.30 0.77
N ASP A 10 13.36 12.20 1.38
CA ASP A 10 13.04 13.54 0.86
C ASP A 10 12.48 13.54 -0.57
N SER A 11 11.81 12.45 -0.93
CA SER A 11 11.17 12.23 -2.23
C SER A 11 9.69 11.95 -2.03
N PHE A 12 8.89 12.31 -3.03
CA PHE A 12 7.43 12.22 -2.97
C PHE A 12 6.86 11.64 -4.26
N ALA A 13 5.78 10.88 -4.13
CA ALA A 13 4.97 10.39 -5.24
C ALA A 13 3.71 11.25 -5.39
N ASN A 14 3.38 11.67 -6.61
CA ASN A 14 2.02 12.11 -6.91
C ASN A 14 1.15 10.86 -6.97
N ILE A 15 0.09 10.83 -6.16
CA ILE A 15 -0.78 9.67 -6.02
C ILE A 15 -2.20 10.08 -6.38
N GLU A 16 -2.75 9.38 -7.36
CA GLU A 16 -4.14 9.47 -7.76
C GLU A 16 -4.86 8.22 -7.30
N THR A 17 -6.07 8.39 -6.76
CA THR A 17 -6.88 7.26 -6.31
C THR A 17 -8.26 7.31 -6.91
N SER A 18 -8.81 6.15 -7.25
CA SER A 18 -10.20 6.03 -7.70
C SER A 18 -10.87 4.82 -7.06
N TYR A 19 -12.15 4.97 -6.75
CA TYR A 19 -13.00 3.88 -6.30
C TYR A 19 -14.26 3.87 -7.15
N ILE A 20 -14.50 2.74 -7.82
CA ILE A 20 -15.67 2.53 -8.67
C ILE A 20 -16.56 1.50 -7.98
N ASP A 21 -17.65 1.98 -7.37
CA ASP A 21 -18.48 1.16 -6.47
C ASP A 21 -19.24 0.04 -7.21
N GLU A 22 -19.58 0.24 -8.49
CA GLU A 22 -20.33 -0.70 -9.31
C GLU A 22 -19.55 -1.99 -9.59
N ILE A 23 -18.23 -1.85 -9.79
CA ILE A 23 -17.32 -2.97 -10.03
C ILE A 23 -16.44 -3.28 -8.82
N LYS A 24 -16.66 -2.57 -7.71
CA LYS A 24 -15.91 -2.68 -6.44
C LYS A 24 -14.40 -2.67 -6.68
N THR A 25 -13.92 -1.75 -7.52
CA THR A 25 -12.50 -1.62 -7.82
C THR A 25 -11.94 -0.37 -7.16
N PHE A 26 -10.85 -0.54 -6.41
CA PHE A 26 -10.06 0.56 -5.87
C PHE A 26 -8.67 0.57 -6.51
N ASN A 27 -8.28 1.71 -7.07
CA ASN A 27 -6.99 1.90 -7.73
C ASN A 27 -6.20 3.00 -7.04
N ILE A 28 -4.89 2.75 -6.89
CA ILE A 28 -3.88 3.75 -6.56
C ILE A 28 -2.90 3.78 -7.72
N VAL A 29 -2.78 4.92 -8.39
CA VAL A 29 -1.81 5.13 -9.47
C VAL A 29 -0.85 6.23 -9.05
N THR A 30 0.44 5.98 -9.24
CA THR A 30 1.50 6.97 -8.98
C THR A 30 2.09 7.49 -10.28
N ASN A 31 2.78 8.62 -10.21
CA ASN A 31 3.56 9.15 -11.34
C ASN A 31 4.76 8.27 -11.75
N PHE A 32 4.97 7.12 -11.11
CA PHE A 32 6.00 6.13 -11.46
C PHE A 32 5.46 4.99 -12.32
N MET A 33 4.15 4.96 -12.61
CA MET A 33 3.55 3.96 -13.50
C MET A 33 3.97 4.22 -14.95
N ASP A 34 4.47 3.19 -15.63
CA ASP A 34 4.86 3.19 -17.04
C ASP A 34 4.80 1.76 -17.62
N ASP A 35 5.08 1.62 -18.92
CA ASP A 35 5.10 0.33 -19.62
C ASP A 35 6.21 -0.64 -19.14
N ASN A 36 7.18 -0.16 -18.35
CA ASN A 36 8.26 -0.99 -17.82
C ASN A 36 7.89 -1.59 -16.45
N CYS A 37 6.78 -1.16 -15.85
CA CYS A 37 6.33 -1.70 -14.59
C CYS A 37 5.94 -3.18 -14.72
N LYS A 38 6.45 -4.00 -13.82
CA LYS A 38 6.16 -5.42 -13.75
C LYS A 38 4.97 -5.66 -12.82
N ALA A 39 4.01 -6.44 -13.30
CA ALA A 39 2.83 -6.82 -12.54
C ALA A 39 3.14 -7.98 -11.58
N TYR A 40 2.65 -7.88 -10.35
CA TYR A 40 2.72 -8.92 -9.34
C TYR A 40 1.33 -9.15 -8.74
N GLU A 41 0.83 -10.37 -8.85
CA GLU A 41 -0.37 -10.77 -8.12
C GLU A 41 0.00 -10.85 -6.63
N ILE A 42 -0.70 -10.09 -5.80
CA ILE A 42 -0.38 -9.98 -4.37
C ILE A 42 -1.47 -10.50 -3.43
N GLY A 43 -2.61 -10.90 -4.00
CA GLY A 43 -3.78 -11.41 -3.31
C GLY A 43 -4.89 -11.69 -4.30
N ILE A 44 -5.97 -12.33 -3.83
CA ILE A 44 -7.15 -12.56 -4.68
C ILE A 44 -7.71 -11.22 -5.10
N GLY A 45 -7.72 -10.96 -6.41
CA GLY A 45 -8.21 -9.71 -6.97
C GLY A 45 -7.31 -8.50 -6.74
N ALA A 46 -6.05 -8.66 -6.30
CA ALA A 46 -5.14 -7.54 -6.08
C ALA A 46 -3.85 -7.68 -6.90
N MET A 47 -3.52 -6.64 -7.65
CA MET A 47 -2.36 -6.57 -8.54
C MET A 47 -1.53 -5.34 -8.23
N LEU A 48 -0.22 -5.53 -8.08
CA LEU A 48 0.74 -4.47 -7.79
C LEU A 48 1.73 -4.36 -8.95
N TRP A 49 1.87 -3.16 -9.50
CA TRP A 49 2.87 -2.85 -10.51
C TRP A 49 4.05 -2.13 -9.88
N VAL A 50 5.25 -2.62 -10.17
CA VAL A 50 6.50 -2.08 -9.62
C VAL A 50 7.51 -1.86 -10.75
N ASN A 51 8.11 -0.67 -10.80
CA ASN A 51 9.12 -0.34 -11.81
C ASN A 51 10.49 -0.99 -11.50
N ASP A 52 11.46 -0.81 -12.40
CA ASP A 52 12.80 -1.40 -12.26
C ASP A 52 13.60 -0.85 -11.06
N ASN A 53 13.20 0.30 -10.50
CA ASN A 53 13.75 0.86 -9.27
C ASN A 53 13.07 0.31 -8.00
N SER A 54 12.22 -0.70 -8.14
CA SER A 54 11.42 -1.29 -7.05
C SER A 54 10.40 -0.31 -6.44
N ILE A 55 10.00 0.74 -7.15
CA ILE A 55 8.99 1.70 -6.67
C ILE A 55 7.62 1.32 -7.23
N MET A 56 6.58 1.40 -6.38
CA MET A 56 5.19 1.14 -6.77
C MET A 56 4.76 2.13 -7.85
N GLY A 57 4.34 1.60 -9.00
CA GLY A 57 3.67 2.35 -10.06
C GLY A 57 2.16 2.41 -9.80
N GLU A 58 1.53 1.26 -9.65
CA GLU A 58 0.09 1.12 -9.46
C GLU A 58 -0.26 -0.02 -8.49
N LEU A 59 -1.37 0.11 -7.79
CA LEU A 59 -2.05 -0.95 -7.05
C LEU A 59 -3.53 -0.96 -7.44
N GLU A 60 -4.00 -2.08 -7.97
CA GLU A 60 -5.40 -2.34 -8.29
C GLU A 60 -5.95 -3.40 -7.33
N CYS A 61 -7.12 -3.14 -6.76
CA CYS A 61 -7.86 -4.06 -5.90
C CYS A 61 -9.29 -4.22 -6.44
N ILE A 62 -9.63 -5.40 -6.93
CA ILE A 62 -10.91 -5.78 -7.55
C ILE A 62 -11.70 -6.64 -6.57
N TYR A 63 -12.90 -6.19 -6.21
CA TYR A 63 -13.78 -6.80 -5.20
C TYR A 63 -13.08 -7.12 -3.86
N PRO A 64 -12.29 -6.19 -3.26
CA PRO A 64 -11.70 -6.45 -1.96
C PRO A 64 -12.79 -6.55 -0.88
N PRO A 65 -12.71 -7.50 0.06
CA PRO A 65 -13.59 -7.51 1.22
C PRO A 65 -13.46 -6.20 2.02
N ILE A 66 -14.60 -5.63 2.41
CA ILE A 66 -14.64 -4.38 3.18
C ILE A 66 -14.66 -4.69 4.68
N VAL A 67 -13.75 -4.06 5.42
CA VAL A 67 -13.65 -4.14 6.88
C VAL A 67 -13.97 -2.80 7.54
N GLN A 68 -14.47 -2.84 8.77
CA GLN A 68 -14.92 -1.65 9.51
C GLN A 68 -13.94 -1.20 10.60
N ASN A 69 -13.08 -2.11 11.07
CA ASN A 69 -12.14 -1.85 12.15
C ASN A 69 -10.71 -1.89 11.61
N ASP A 70 -9.78 -1.28 12.34
CA ASP A 70 -8.36 -1.41 12.05
C ASP A 70 -7.93 -2.88 12.16
N GLN A 71 -7.10 -3.32 11.21
CA GLN A 71 -6.64 -4.71 11.15
C GLN A 71 -5.30 -4.93 11.86
N CYS A 72 -4.59 -3.84 12.17
CA CYS A 72 -3.31 -3.84 12.87
C CYS A 72 -3.31 -2.80 13.99
N THR A 73 -2.33 -2.92 14.88
CA THR A 73 -2.09 -1.95 15.97
C THR A 73 -0.85 -1.14 15.68
N LEU A 74 -0.81 0.12 16.13
CA LEU A 74 0.38 0.96 16.05
C LEU A 74 1.26 0.74 17.28
N ALA A 75 2.57 0.57 17.07
CA ALA A 75 3.53 0.52 18.15
C ALA A 75 3.60 1.87 18.88
N LYS A 76 3.82 1.84 20.19
CA LYS A 76 3.93 3.06 21.02
C LYS A 76 5.02 4.02 20.53
N ASP A 77 6.16 3.46 20.12
CA ASP A 77 7.33 4.20 19.65
C ASP A 77 7.51 4.01 18.13
N ILE A 78 6.43 4.16 17.37
CA ILE A 78 6.46 4.03 15.90
C ILE A 78 7.47 4.99 15.29
N ARG A 79 8.35 4.47 14.45
CA ARG A 79 9.25 5.30 13.65
C ARG A 79 8.49 5.87 12.47
N SER A 80 8.50 7.19 12.31
CA SER A 80 7.89 7.88 11.18
C SER A 80 8.97 8.57 10.34
N VAL A 81 8.94 8.39 9.03
CA VAL A 81 9.89 9.00 8.09
C VAL A 81 9.18 9.48 6.83
N THR A 82 9.76 10.46 6.16
CA THR A 82 9.28 10.96 4.86
C THR A 82 10.09 10.34 3.73
N GLY A 83 9.42 9.85 2.68
CA GLY A 83 10.08 9.29 1.51
C GLY A 83 9.22 8.31 0.72
N ILE A 84 9.84 7.66 -0.27
CA ILE A 84 9.20 6.63 -1.09
C ILE A 84 9.79 5.27 -0.72
N PRO A 85 8.97 4.27 -0.34
CA PRO A 85 9.48 2.94 -0.08
C PRO A 85 9.80 2.21 -1.41
N LYS A 86 10.99 1.60 -1.48
CA LYS A 86 11.31 0.58 -2.47
C LYS A 86 10.83 -0.77 -1.96
N LEU A 87 10.08 -1.49 -2.78
CA LEU A 87 9.35 -2.69 -2.43
C LEU A 87 9.87 -3.91 -3.20
N LYS A 88 10.07 -5.01 -2.47
CA LYS A 88 10.31 -6.34 -3.05
C LYS A 88 9.07 -7.19 -2.89
N VAL A 89 8.53 -7.69 -4.00
CA VAL A 89 7.47 -8.70 -3.99
C VAL A 89 8.12 -10.08 -4.04
N ILE A 90 7.89 -10.91 -3.02
CA ILE A 90 8.55 -12.22 -2.91
C ILE A 90 7.61 -13.36 -3.29
N ASP A 91 6.38 -13.32 -2.79
CA ASP A 91 5.22 -14.16 -3.14
C ASP A 91 4.12 -13.76 -2.15
N ASN A 92 3.03 -13.11 -2.57
CA ASN A 92 1.94 -12.74 -1.68
C ASN A 92 0.64 -13.37 -2.17
N LYS A 93 0.11 -14.29 -1.36
CA LYS A 93 -1.26 -14.78 -1.49
C LYS A 93 -2.10 -14.35 -0.28
N ALA A 94 -1.76 -13.20 0.29
CA ALA A 94 -2.53 -12.65 1.39
C ALA A 94 -3.79 -12.01 0.83
N ASP A 95 -4.91 -12.19 1.53
CA ASP A 95 -6.12 -11.45 1.22
C ASP A 95 -5.87 -9.96 1.43
N VAL A 96 -6.40 -9.14 0.52
CA VAL A 96 -6.33 -7.68 0.59
C VAL A 96 -7.68 -7.16 1.02
N TYR A 97 -7.70 -6.32 2.04
CA TYR A 97 -8.94 -5.77 2.62
C TYR A 97 -9.00 -4.27 2.45
N LEU A 98 -10.20 -3.75 2.24
CA LEU A 98 -10.45 -2.32 2.11
C LEU A 98 -11.17 -1.80 3.35
N GLN A 99 -10.65 -0.73 3.95
CA GLN A 99 -11.33 0.04 4.98
C GLN A 99 -11.63 1.42 4.40
N LEU A 100 -12.91 1.72 4.25
CA LEU A 100 -13.38 2.99 3.69
C LEU A 100 -13.78 3.93 4.84
N SER A 101 -13.44 5.21 4.69
CA SER A 101 -13.82 6.28 5.61
C SER A 101 -14.08 7.58 4.86
N GLU A 102 -14.70 8.56 5.50
CA GLU A 102 -14.89 9.89 4.91
C GLU A 102 -13.55 10.60 4.63
N SER A 103 -12.50 10.30 5.41
CA SER A 103 -11.18 10.92 5.29
C SER A 103 -10.19 10.14 4.40
N GLY A 104 -10.68 9.15 3.66
CA GLY A 104 -9.86 8.34 2.76
C GLY A 104 -10.02 6.85 2.98
N CYS A 105 -8.99 6.09 2.64
CA CYS A 105 -9.06 4.63 2.54
C CYS A 105 -7.79 3.97 3.08
N ILE A 106 -7.94 2.80 3.69
CA ILE A 106 -6.80 1.93 4.06
C ILE A 106 -6.94 0.61 3.32
N ILE A 107 -5.86 0.22 2.65
CA ILE A 107 -5.70 -1.10 2.05
C ILE A 107 -4.82 -1.92 3.00
N TRP A 108 -5.35 -3.02 3.52
CA TRP A 108 -4.65 -3.92 4.43
C TRP A 108 -4.13 -5.15 3.68
N PHE A 109 -2.84 -5.46 3.88
CA PHE A 109 -2.17 -6.66 3.36
C PHE A 109 -1.83 -7.68 4.45
N LYS A 110 -2.00 -7.29 5.71
CA LYS A 110 -1.70 -8.09 6.90
C LYS A 110 -2.69 -7.75 8.01
N MET A 111 -3.01 -8.75 8.81
CA MET A 111 -3.84 -8.62 10.01
C MET A 111 -3.00 -8.90 11.26
N GLU A 112 -3.52 -8.47 12.41
CA GLU A 112 -3.01 -8.79 13.75
C GLU A 112 -1.52 -8.47 13.94
N SER A 113 -1.05 -7.43 13.27
CA SER A 113 0.36 -7.02 13.30
C SER A 113 0.57 -5.74 14.09
N ASN A 114 1.79 -5.57 14.59
CA ASN A 114 2.22 -4.35 15.24
C ASN A 114 3.05 -3.52 14.25
N ILE A 115 2.54 -2.34 13.89
CA ILE A 115 3.20 -1.42 12.95
C ILE A 115 4.29 -0.67 13.69
N ASN A 116 5.54 -0.85 13.28
CA ASN A 116 6.70 -0.21 13.88
C ASN A 116 7.36 0.84 12.99
N LEU A 117 6.95 0.95 11.73
CA LEU A 117 7.44 1.94 10.79
C LEU A 117 6.31 2.50 9.91
N GLN A 118 6.28 3.83 9.79
CA GLN A 118 5.42 4.57 8.88
C GLN A 118 6.28 5.38 7.91
N VAL A 119 6.04 5.21 6.61
CA VAL A 119 6.69 5.99 5.54
C VAL A 119 5.64 6.88 4.88
N ASN A 120 5.83 8.18 5.01
CA ASN A 120 4.90 9.19 4.52
C ASN A 120 5.34 9.71 3.14
N THR A 121 4.42 9.69 2.17
CA THR A 121 4.61 10.29 0.85
C THR A 121 3.34 11.03 0.44
N ASN A 122 3.40 12.36 0.43
CA ASN A 122 2.28 13.24 0.10
C ASN A 122 0.99 12.85 0.85
N ASN A 123 0.00 12.33 0.14
CA ASN A 123 -1.32 11.92 0.60
C ASN A 123 -1.42 10.42 0.91
N ALA A 124 -0.29 9.72 1.10
CA ALA A 124 -0.26 8.31 1.49
C ALA A 124 0.73 8.01 2.61
N GLU A 125 0.37 7.02 3.43
CA GLU A 125 1.18 6.42 4.49
C GLU A 125 1.36 4.93 4.19
N PHE A 126 2.60 4.49 4.04
CA PHE A 126 2.94 3.07 3.94
C PHE A 126 3.31 2.56 5.34
N LEU A 127 2.53 1.60 5.83
CA LEU A 127 2.64 1.08 7.19
C LEU A 127 3.35 -0.27 7.15
N PHE A 128 4.44 -0.39 7.88
CA PHE A 128 5.28 -1.59 7.93
C PHE A 128 5.32 -2.21 9.33
N SER A 129 5.33 -3.53 9.35
CA SER A 129 5.58 -4.38 10.52
C SER A 129 6.78 -5.26 10.22
N ASP A 130 7.91 -5.00 10.89
CA ASP A 130 9.18 -5.72 10.69
C ASP A 130 9.57 -5.81 9.21
N GLU A 131 9.64 -4.64 8.55
CA GLU A 131 9.95 -4.48 7.12
C GLU A 131 8.93 -5.08 6.14
N GLN A 132 7.80 -5.61 6.61
CA GLN A 132 6.73 -6.10 5.75
C GLN A 132 5.62 -5.06 5.63
N LEU A 133 5.19 -4.77 4.41
CA LEU A 133 4.07 -3.87 4.16
C LEU A 133 2.79 -4.49 4.75
N ALA A 134 2.21 -3.81 5.71
CA ALA A 134 0.99 -4.23 6.38
C ALA A 134 -0.23 -3.45 5.87
N ALA A 135 -0.05 -2.16 5.54
CA ALA A 135 -1.09 -1.35 4.94
C ALA A 135 -0.56 -0.20 4.09
N ILE A 136 -1.41 0.30 3.19
CA ILE A 136 -1.29 1.61 2.57
C ILE A 136 -2.53 2.40 2.96
N LYS A 137 -2.34 3.54 3.62
CA LYS A 137 -3.40 4.46 3.98
C LYS A 137 -3.34 5.69 3.07
N ILE A 138 -4.44 5.98 2.40
CA ILE A 138 -4.67 7.15 1.57
C ILE A 138 -5.45 8.17 2.38
N ILE A 139 -4.98 9.41 2.34
CA ILE A 139 -5.55 10.55 3.04
C ILE A 139 -6.17 11.47 1.98
N SER A 140 -7.47 11.72 2.09
CA SER A 140 -8.24 12.59 1.19
C SER A 140 -8.35 14.02 1.70
#